data_AF-A0A1V1FWX2-F1
#
_entry.id   AF-A0A1V1FWX2-F1
#
_cell.length_a   1.000
_cell.length_b   1.000
_cell.length_c   1.000
_cell.angle_alpha   90.00
_cell.angle_beta   90.00
_cell.angle_gamma   90.00
#
_symmetry.space_group_name_H-M   'P 1'
#
loop_
_entity.id
_entity.type
_entity.pdbx_description
1 polymer ?
#
loop_
_entity_poly.entity_id
_entity_poly.type
_entity_poly.pdbx_seq_one_letter_code
_entity_poly.pdbx_strand_id
1 'polypeptide(L)'
;MYRPNALNKDIYVYDVNSLYPFVMSKFKYPIKQISQFEGDPTILENSVDKVHEAIKSIPSLNSNSNNKLIFDFNLDSFYSYLDSLTLAQELALIHILFAILYLLIAFEFFSIFFGNEIINYFDLENKYPKLKTFFKLRATYQRYYLIWCLLKLFLLCFILIIFNLFIYFFIIFNCVIFIFKIWTGYFTCLFFSLFLEKDKYKIPF
;
A
#
# COMPACT_ATOMS: atom_id res chain seq x y z
N MET A 1 -5.63 55.89 1.42
CA MET A 1 -4.22 56.04 0.98
C MET A 1 -3.41 54.94 1.65
N TYR A 2 -3.03 53.91 0.90
CA TYR A 2 -2.26 52.77 1.43
C TYR A 2 -0.77 53.10 1.33
N ARG A 3 -0.02 53.06 2.44
CA ARG A 3 1.44 53.25 2.45
C ARG A 3 2.12 51.88 2.38
N PRO A 4 2.83 51.52 1.29
CA PRO A 4 3.51 50.24 1.21
C PRO A 4 4.78 50.23 2.07
N ASN A 5 5.00 49.13 2.80
CA ASN A 5 6.24 48.85 3.53
C ASN A 5 7.36 48.50 2.55
N ALA A 6 8.55 49.06 2.78
CA ALA A 6 9.64 49.23 1.81
C ALA A 6 10.46 47.96 1.45
N LEU A 7 9.88 46.75 1.47
CA LEU A 7 10.67 45.52 1.41
C LEU A 7 10.55 44.65 0.15
N ASN A 8 9.93 45.13 -0.93
CA ASN A 8 9.89 44.34 -2.16
C ASN A 8 9.95 45.22 -3.41
N LYS A 9 11.11 45.22 -4.10
CA LYS A 9 11.41 46.13 -5.22
C LYS A 9 10.79 45.73 -6.57
N ASP A 10 10.22 44.52 -6.67
CA ASP A 10 9.77 43.97 -7.95
C ASP A 10 8.32 43.44 -7.93
N ILE A 11 7.40 44.14 -7.23
CA ILE A 11 5.97 43.80 -7.30
C ILE A 11 5.26 44.71 -8.31
N TYR A 12 4.86 44.13 -9.44
CA TYR A 12 3.96 44.79 -10.39
C TYR A 12 2.51 44.61 -9.91
N VAL A 13 1.90 45.69 -9.44
CA VAL A 13 0.47 45.73 -9.11
C VAL A 13 -0.28 46.11 -10.39
N TYR A 14 -1.01 45.15 -10.96
CA TYR A 14 -1.86 45.42 -12.11
C TYR A 14 -3.20 45.99 -11.64
N ASP A 15 -3.60 47.13 -12.22
CA ASP A 15 -4.89 47.75 -11.92
C ASP A 15 -6.03 47.02 -12.64
N VAL A 16 -6.69 46.14 -11.90
CA VAL A 16 -7.82 45.33 -12.38
C VAL A 16 -9.09 46.17 -12.57
N ASN A 17 -9.14 47.41 -12.07
CA ASN A 17 -10.35 48.24 -12.16
C ASN A 17 -10.67 48.66 -13.61
N SER A 18 -9.65 48.74 -14.47
CA SER A 18 -9.81 48.98 -15.90
C SER A 18 -10.42 47.80 -16.66
N LEU A 19 -10.44 46.59 -16.06
CA LEU A 19 -10.95 45.38 -16.70
C LEU A 19 -12.49 45.31 -16.70
N TYR A 20 -13.14 45.95 -15.73
CA TYR A 20 -14.59 45.88 -15.54
C TYR A 20 -15.39 46.46 -16.74
N PRO A 21 -15.08 47.68 -17.22
CA PRO A 21 -15.76 48.24 -18.40
C PRO A 21 -15.51 47.42 -19.67
N PHE A 22 -14.32 46.83 -19.79
CA PHE A 22 -13.96 45.99 -20.94
C PHE A 22 -14.77 44.70 -20.98
N VAL A 23 -14.89 44.00 -19.84
CA VAL A 23 -15.73 42.79 -19.73
C VAL A 23 -17.20 43.15 -20.00
N MET A 24 -17.70 44.24 -19.42
CA MET A 24 -19.11 44.66 -19.60
C MET A 24 -19.44 45.12 -21.01
N SER A 25 -18.49 45.67 -21.78
CA SER A 25 -18.72 46.02 -23.19
C SER A 25 -18.69 44.81 -24.11
N LYS A 26 -17.92 43.76 -23.78
CA LYS A 26 -17.78 42.56 -24.61
C LYS A 26 -18.90 41.55 -24.37
N PHE A 27 -19.45 41.49 -23.15
CA PHE A 27 -20.58 40.62 -22.81
C PHE A 27 -21.87 41.44 -22.80
N LYS A 28 -22.63 41.35 -23.89
CA LYS A 28 -23.98 41.92 -23.97
C LYS A 28 -24.92 41.08 -23.13
N TYR A 29 -24.96 41.32 -21.82
CA TYR A 29 -25.82 40.57 -20.90
C TYR A 29 -27.30 40.81 -21.25
N PRO A 30 -28.08 39.76 -21.57
CA PRO A 30 -29.51 39.91 -21.78
C PRO A 30 -30.17 40.17 -20.41
N ILE A 31 -30.38 41.44 -20.09
CA ILE A 31 -31.05 41.92 -18.85
C ILE A 31 -32.41 41.21 -18.63
N LYS A 32 -33.07 40.77 -19.71
CA LYS A 32 -34.34 40.04 -19.67
C LYS A 32 -34.30 38.68 -18.97
N GLN A 33 -33.13 38.08 -18.76
CA GLN A 33 -33.00 36.81 -18.02
C GLN A 33 -32.86 37.00 -16.50
N ILE A 34 -32.45 38.20 -16.05
CA ILE A 34 -32.29 38.48 -14.61
C ILE A 34 -33.66 38.71 -13.96
N SER A 35 -34.62 39.29 -14.68
CA SER A 35 -35.99 39.49 -14.21
C SER A 35 -36.85 38.22 -14.11
N GLN A 36 -36.35 37.06 -14.57
CA GLN A 36 -37.02 35.76 -14.35
C GLN A 36 -36.55 35.06 -13.06
N PHE A 37 -35.57 35.63 -12.36
CA PHE A 37 -35.07 35.10 -11.08
C PHE A 37 -35.69 35.77 -9.84
N GLU A 38 -36.44 36.87 -9.99
CA GLU A 38 -37.33 37.36 -8.94
C GLU A 38 -38.61 36.52 -8.92
N GLY A 39 -38.48 35.29 -8.44
CA GLY A 39 -39.62 34.44 -8.12
C GLY A 39 -40.46 35.05 -7.00
N ASP A 40 -41.78 34.89 -7.10
CA ASP A 40 -42.75 35.27 -6.08
C ASP A 40 -42.35 34.66 -4.71
N PRO A 41 -42.12 35.48 -3.66
CA PRO A 41 -41.60 35.01 -2.37
C PRO A 41 -42.52 33.99 -1.69
N THR A 42 -43.82 33.97 -2.05
CA THR A 42 -44.78 33.02 -1.50
C THR A 42 -44.61 31.59 -2.01
N ILE A 43 -43.98 31.41 -3.17
CA ILE A 43 -43.67 30.08 -3.75
C ILE A 43 -42.44 29.50 -3.05
N LEU A 44 -41.53 30.35 -2.56
CA LEU A 44 -40.32 29.94 -1.85
C LEU A 44 -40.63 29.40 -0.45
N GLU A 45 -41.51 30.07 0.32
CA GLU A 45 -41.90 29.59 1.66
C GLU A 45 -42.62 28.23 1.60
N ASN A 46 -43.58 28.08 0.69
CA ASN A 46 -44.31 26.82 0.52
C ASN A 46 -43.44 25.64 0.00
N SER A 47 -42.34 25.93 -0.69
CA SER A 47 -41.40 24.89 -1.13
C SER A 47 -40.38 24.53 -0.06
N VAL A 48 -39.97 25.49 0.78
CA VAL A 48 -39.10 25.24 1.95
C VAL A 48 -39.81 24.36 2.98
N ASP A 49 -41.09 24.60 3.27
CA ASP A 49 -41.85 23.80 4.24
C ASP A 49 -42.07 22.36 3.76
N LYS A 50 -42.36 22.17 2.47
CA LYS A 50 -42.46 20.83 1.86
C LYS A 50 -41.14 20.09 1.87
N VAL A 51 -40.02 20.78 1.66
CA VAL A 51 -38.68 20.20 1.78
C VAL A 51 -38.38 19.84 3.23
N HIS A 52 -38.82 20.65 4.19
CA HIS A 52 -38.58 20.40 5.61
C HIS A 52 -39.39 19.20 6.15
N GLU A 53 -40.63 19.01 5.68
CA GLU A 53 -41.41 17.78 5.95
C GLU A 53 -40.84 16.56 5.22
N ALA A 54 -40.36 16.71 3.98
CA ALA A 54 -39.69 15.64 3.26
C ALA A 54 -38.39 15.21 3.96
N ILE A 55 -37.63 16.14 4.55
CA ILE A 55 -36.40 15.84 5.31
C ILE A 55 -36.72 15.14 6.64
N LYS A 56 -37.80 15.52 7.33
CA LYS A 56 -38.22 14.90 8.60
C LYS A 56 -38.87 13.52 8.43
N SER A 57 -39.47 13.25 7.28
CA SER A 57 -40.08 11.96 6.95
C SER A 57 -39.10 10.94 6.36
N ILE A 58 -37.88 11.36 6.01
CA ILE A 58 -36.75 10.44 5.84
C ILE A 58 -36.45 9.89 7.24
N PRO A 59 -36.79 8.63 7.56
CA PRO A 59 -36.35 8.03 8.79
C PRO A 59 -34.84 8.18 8.77
N SER A 60 -34.28 8.74 9.84
CA SER A 60 -32.86 8.95 10.06
C SER A 60 -32.03 8.13 9.08
N LEU A 61 -31.26 8.84 8.25
CA LEU A 61 -30.04 8.31 7.65
C LEU A 61 -29.15 7.84 8.81
N ASN A 62 -29.58 6.72 9.37
CA ASN A 62 -28.77 5.73 10.02
C ASN A 62 -27.59 5.60 9.10
N SER A 63 -26.43 5.78 9.70
CA SER A 63 -25.08 5.71 9.14
C SER A 63 -24.78 4.31 8.59
N ASN A 64 -25.67 3.77 7.77
CA ASN A 64 -25.45 2.69 6.83
C ASN A 64 -24.99 3.32 5.52
N SER A 65 -23.85 4.03 5.56
CA SER A 65 -23.02 4.11 4.37
C SER A 65 -22.51 2.68 4.15
N ASN A 66 -23.29 1.91 3.39
CA ASN A 66 -22.98 0.57 2.92
C ASN A 66 -21.80 0.55 1.94
N ASN A 67 -20.86 1.49 2.06
CA ASN A 67 -19.49 1.33 1.57
C ASN A 67 -18.74 0.43 2.56
N LYS A 68 -19.26 -0.78 2.77
CA LYS A 68 -18.63 -1.84 3.56
C LYS A 68 -17.51 -2.50 2.75
N LEU A 69 -16.67 -1.66 2.12
CA LEU A 69 -15.32 -2.01 1.65
C LEU A 69 -14.31 -1.74 2.78
N ILE A 70 -14.76 -1.83 4.03
CA ILE A 70 -13.89 -1.82 5.19
C ILE A 70 -13.43 -3.26 5.33
N PHE A 71 -12.27 -3.55 4.74
CA PHE A 71 -11.43 -4.62 5.25
C PHE A 71 -11.15 -4.29 6.72
N ASP A 72 -11.98 -4.83 7.61
CA ASP A 72 -11.79 -4.74 9.05
C ASP A 72 -10.66 -5.71 9.43
N PHE A 73 -9.47 -5.44 8.90
CA PHE A 73 -8.26 -6.15 9.25
C PHE A 73 -7.91 -5.73 10.67
N ASN A 74 -8.39 -6.52 11.63
CA ASN A 74 -7.96 -6.40 13.00
C ASN A 74 -6.46 -6.80 13.07
N LEU A 75 -5.59 -5.79 13.10
CA LEU A 75 -4.15 -6.00 13.16
C LEU A 75 -3.74 -6.75 14.43
N ASP A 76 -4.43 -6.51 15.55
CA ASP A 76 -4.10 -7.13 16.83
C ASP A 76 -4.33 -8.65 16.81
N SER A 77 -5.39 -9.10 16.13
CA SER A 77 -5.64 -10.53 15.96
C SER A 77 -4.63 -11.18 15.01
N PHE A 78 -4.17 -10.44 14.00
CA PHE A 78 -3.11 -10.91 13.09
C PHE A 78 -1.76 -11.03 13.82
N TYR A 79 -1.38 -10.03 14.63
CA TYR A 79 -0.16 -10.11 15.45
C TYR A 79 -0.22 -11.24 16.46
N SER A 80 -1.36 -11.43 17.13
CA SER A 80 -1.55 -12.55 18.06
C SER A 80 -1.42 -13.91 17.37
N TYR A 81 -1.89 -14.02 16.12
CA TYR A 81 -1.67 -15.21 15.30
C TYR A 81 -0.19 -15.39 14.97
N LEU A 82 0.50 -14.33 14.54
CA LEU A 82 1.94 -14.36 14.24
C LEU A 82 2.78 -14.83 15.45
N ASP A 83 2.48 -14.33 16.64
CA ASP A 83 3.18 -14.72 17.88
C ASP A 83 2.91 -16.18 18.31
N SER A 84 1.83 -16.78 17.80
CA SER A 84 1.47 -18.17 18.13
C SER A 84 2.17 -19.22 17.24
N LEU A 85 2.84 -18.81 16.16
CA LEU A 85 3.47 -19.74 15.23
C LEU A 85 4.75 -20.33 15.82
N THR A 86 4.98 -21.61 15.51
CA THR A 86 6.28 -22.23 15.75
C THR A 86 7.29 -21.75 14.73
N LEU A 87 8.58 -21.78 15.09
CA LEU A 87 9.68 -21.36 14.22
C LEU A 87 9.66 -22.04 12.83
N ALA A 88 9.25 -23.32 12.77
CA ALA A 88 9.12 -24.04 11.50
C ALA A 88 7.98 -23.48 10.63
N GLN A 89 6.87 -23.08 11.24
CA GLN A 89 5.72 -22.52 10.52
C GLN A 89 5.99 -21.07 10.08
N GLU A 90 6.68 -20.27 10.90
CA GLU A 90 7.15 -18.93 10.51
C GLU A 90 8.03 -19.01 9.26
N LEU A 91 8.98 -19.94 9.24
CA LEU A 91 9.85 -20.15 8.10
C LEU A 91 9.06 -20.56 6.84
N ALA A 92 8.11 -21.48 6.99
CA ALA A 92 7.22 -21.88 5.88
C ALA A 92 6.41 -20.69 5.35
N LEU A 93 5.89 -19.82 6.24
CA LEU A 93 5.15 -18.61 5.87
C LEU A 93 6.02 -17.65 5.06
N ILE A 94 7.27 -17.42 5.47
CA ILE A 94 8.21 -16.57 4.74
C ILE A 94 8.51 -17.16 3.35
N HIS A 95 8.72 -18.48 3.23
CA HIS A 95 8.91 -19.12 1.93
C HIS A 95 7.68 -19.01 1.02
N ILE A 96 6.47 -19.17 1.56
CA ILE A 96 5.22 -18.97 0.80
C ILE A 96 5.13 -17.52 0.31
N LEU A 97 5.49 -16.55 1.14
CA LEU A 97 5.50 -15.13 0.75
C LEU A 97 6.47 -14.87 -0.41
N PHE A 98 7.68 -15.43 -0.35
CA PHE A 98 8.64 -15.36 -1.46
C PHE A 98 8.11 -16.05 -2.73
N ALA A 99 7.42 -17.19 -2.61
CA ALA A 99 6.82 -17.88 -3.76
C ALA A 99 5.73 -17.03 -4.43
N ILE A 100 4.91 -16.32 -3.64
CA ILE A 100 3.91 -15.38 -4.17
C ILE A 100 4.60 -14.23 -4.91
N LEU A 101 5.68 -13.67 -4.36
CA LEU A 101 6.46 -12.62 -5.03
C LEU A 101 7.06 -13.11 -6.35
N TYR A 102 7.59 -14.34 -6.39
CA TYR A 102 8.07 -14.95 -7.64
C TYR A 102 6.96 -15.10 -8.67
N LEU A 103 5.77 -15.52 -8.26
CA LEU A 103 4.61 -15.66 -9.15
C LEU A 103 4.18 -14.30 -9.72
N LEU A 104 4.18 -13.25 -8.92
CA LEU A 104 3.89 -11.89 -9.38
C LEU A 104 4.90 -11.41 -10.43
N ILE A 105 6.19 -11.63 -10.19
CA ILE A 105 7.24 -11.29 -11.16
C ILE A 105 7.09 -12.11 -12.45
N ALA A 106 6.75 -13.40 -12.34
CA ALA A 106 6.49 -14.23 -13.50
C ALA A 106 5.30 -13.68 -14.32
N PHE A 107 4.22 -13.27 -13.66
CA PHE A 107 3.07 -12.64 -14.32
C PHE A 107 3.43 -11.31 -14.99
N GLU A 108 4.30 -10.50 -14.37
CA GLU A 108 4.85 -9.29 -15.00
C GLU A 108 5.61 -9.65 -16.29
N PHE A 109 6.46 -10.68 -16.27
CA PHE A 109 7.16 -11.16 -17.47
C PHE A 109 6.20 -11.60 -18.56
N PHE A 110 5.20 -12.42 -18.23
CA PHE A 110 4.16 -12.83 -19.18
C PHE A 110 3.43 -11.62 -19.77
N SER A 111 3.06 -10.65 -18.95
CA SER A 111 2.39 -9.43 -19.40
C SER A 111 3.26 -8.55 -20.31
N ILE A 112 4.58 -8.57 -20.13
CA ILE A 112 5.53 -7.86 -20.99
C ILE A 112 5.69 -8.58 -22.33
N PHE A 113 5.80 -9.91 -22.36
CA PHE A 113 6.00 -10.67 -23.60
C PHE A 113 4.72 -10.75 -24.44
N PHE A 114 3.60 -11.14 -23.83
CA PHE A 114 2.34 -11.36 -24.54
C PHE A 114 1.52 -10.08 -24.71
N GLY A 115 1.90 -8.98 -24.05
CA GLY A 115 1.17 -7.71 -24.10
C GLY A 115 1.00 -7.16 -25.51
N ASN A 116 2.07 -7.14 -26.32
CA ASN A 116 2.00 -6.64 -27.70
C ASN A 116 1.29 -7.64 -28.63
N GLU A 117 1.52 -8.93 -28.45
CA GLU A 117 0.86 -9.96 -29.26
C GLU A 117 -0.66 -9.91 -29.08
N ILE A 118 -1.14 -9.70 -27.85
CA ILE A 118 -2.58 -9.54 -27.59
C ILE A 118 -3.13 -8.28 -28.28
N ILE A 119 -2.41 -7.16 -28.24
CA ILE A 119 -2.85 -5.90 -28.87
C ILE A 119 -2.96 -6.08 -30.39
N ASN A 120 -1.96 -6.72 -31.00
CA ASN A 120 -1.91 -6.96 -32.44
C ASN A 120 -2.95 -8.00 -32.88
N TYR A 121 -3.09 -9.10 -32.15
CA TYR A 121 -4.01 -10.19 -32.47
C TYR A 121 -5.48 -9.73 -32.47
N PHE A 122 -5.86 -8.88 -31.53
CA PHE A 122 -7.24 -8.37 -31.42
C PHE A 122 -7.47 -7.02 -32.13
N ASP A 123 -6.45 -6.47 -32.80
CA ASP A 123 -6.47 -5.15 -33.45
C ASP A 123 -7.05 -4.05 -32.53
N LEU A 124 -6.59 -4.04 -31.28
CA LEU A 124 -7.16 -3.17 -30.24
C LEU A 124 -6.92 -1.67 -30.52
N GLU A 125 -5.89 -1.35 -31.29
CA GLU A 125 -5.61 0.03 -31.69
C GLU A 125 -6.73 0.63 -32.56
N ASN A 126 -7.27 -0.16 -33.50
CA ASN A 126 -8.36 0.27 -34.36
C ASN A 126 -9.71 0.19 -33.65
N LYS A 127 -9.91 -0.83 -32.82
CA LYS A 127 -11.16 -1.02 -32.06
C LYS A 127 -11.37 0.05 -30.98
N TYR A 128 -10.29 0.52 -30.34
CA TYR A 128 -10.35 1.51 -29.26
C TYR A 128 -9.37 2.68 -29.49
N PRO A 129 -9.70 3.63 -30.40
CA PRO A 129 -8.80 4.70 -30.80
C PRO A 129 -8.42 5.65 -29.64
N LYS A 130 -9.29 5.79 -28.63
CA LYS A 130 -9.00 6.58 -27.42
C LYS A 130 -7.83 6.00 -26.60
N LEU A 131 -7.58 4.69 -26.70
CA LEU A 131 -6.51 3.99 -26.00
C LEU A 131 -5.24 3.84 -26.84
N LYS A 132 -5.24 4.29 -28.11
CA LYS A 132 -4.09 4.18 -29.01
C LYS A 132 -2.83 4.82 -28.43
N THR A 133 -2.97 5.99 -27.81
CA THR A 133 -1.85 6.68 -27.15
C THR A 133 -1.30 5.85 -25.99
N PHE A 134 -2.17 5.19 -25.22
CA PHE A 134 -1.77 4.33 -24.11
C PHE A 134 -1.00 3.10 -24.59
N PHE A 135 -1.45 2.44 -25.66
CA PHE A 135 -0.74 1.29 -26.24
C PHE A 135 0.63 1.67 -26.80
N LYS A 136 0.71 2.80 -27.52
CA LYS A 136 1.99 3.32 -28.05
C LYS A 136 2.98 3.68 -26.93
N LEU A 137 2.48 4.30 -25.87
CA LEU A 137 3.27 4.63 -24.69
C LEU A 137 3.80 3.37 -24.01
N ARG A 138 2.93 2.37 -23.78
CA ARG A 138 3.30 1.07 -23.20
C ARG A 138 4.39 0.37 -24.03
N ALA A 139 4.24 0.31 -25.36
CA ALA A 139 5.23 -0.30 -26.24
C ALA A 139 6.60 0.39 -26.14
N THR A 140 6.61 1.71 -25.97
CA THR A 140 7.84 2.49 -25.78
C THR A 140 8.51 2.16 -24.45
N TYR A 141 7.74 2.02 -23.36
CA TYR A 141 8.28 1.70 -22.03
C TYR A 141 8.60 0.23 -21.81
N GLN A 142 8.15 -0.68 -22.68
CA GLN A 142 8.31 -2.12 -22.51
C GLN A 142 9.77 -2.55 -22.25
N ARG A 143 10.73 -1.95 -22.96
CA ARG A 143 12.17 -2.23 -22.76
C ARG A 143 12.64 -1.81 -21.36
N TYR A 144 12.20 -0.66 -20.88
CA TYR A 144 12.53 -0.17 -19.54
C TYR A 144 11.90 -1.06 -18.46
N TYR A 145 10.64 -1.47 -18.63
CA TYR A 145 9.98 -2.40 -17.72
C TYR A 145 10.67 -3.76 -17.65
N LEU A 146 11.15 -4.28 -18.79
CA LEU A 146 11.89 -5.55 -18.83
C LEU A 146 13.18 -5.47 -18.00
N ILE A 147 13.96 -4.38 -18.18
CA ILE A 147 15.19 -4.14 -17.42
C ILE A 147 14.86 -4.03 -15.92
N TRP A 148 13.81 -3.30 -15.57
CA TRP A 148 13.37 -3.14 -14.18
C TRP A 148 12.91 -4.47 -13.57
N CYS A 149 12.17 -5.29 -14.31
CA CYS A 149 11.71 -6.61 -13.89
C CYS A 149 12.90 -7.56 -13.65
N LEU A 150 13.89 -7.54 -14.55
CA LEU A 150 15.12 -8.32 -14.40
C LEU A 150 15.95 -7.86 -13.18
N LEU A 151 16.03 -6.55 -12.92
CA LEU A 151 16.68 -6.00 -11.73
C LEU A 151 15.97 -6.45 -10.44
N LYS A 152 14.64 -6.39 -10.39
CA LYS A 152 13.84 -6.91 -9.26
C LYS A 152 14.09 -8.39 -9.03
N LEU A 153 14.11 -9.19 -10.10
CA LEU A 153 14.38 -10.63 -10.02
C LEU A 153 15.77 -10.89 -9.42
N PHE A 154 16.79 -10.17 -9.88
CA PHE A 154 18.14 -10.31 -9.35
C PHE A 154 18.22 -9.93 -7.87
N LEU A 155 17.59 -8.81 -7.49
CA LEU A 155 17.52 -8.36 -6.10
C LEU A 155 16.78 -9.36 -5.20
N LEU A 156 15.67 -9.93 -5.68
CA LEU A 156 14.92 -10.96 -4.97
C LEU A 156 15.77 -12.22 -4.75
N CYS A 157 16.48 -12.68 -5.78
CA CYS A 157 17.39 -13.82 -5.67
C CYS A 157 18.50 -13.54 -4.64
N PHE A 158 19.07 -12.33 -4.62
CA PHE A 158 20.09 -11.97 -3.66
C PHE A 158 19.58 -11.99 -2.22
N ILE A 159 18.37 -11.44 -1.98
CA ILE A 159 17.70 -11.49 -0.67
C ILE A 159 17.44 -12.95 -0.25
N LEU A 160 16.98 -13.80 -1.17
CA LEU A 160 16.70 -15.20 -0.89
C LEU A 160 17.98 -15.97 -0.51
N ILE A 161 19.10 -15.71 -1.19
CA ILE A 161 20.40 -16.30 -0.87
C ILE A 161 20.85 -15.87 0.53
N ILE A 162 20.77 -14.57 0.85
CA ILE A 162 21.13 -14.07 2.18
C ILE A 162 20.25 -14.70 3.26
N PHE A 163 18.94 -14.77 3.03
CA PHE A 163 18.00 -15.36 3.97
C PHE A 163 18.26 -16.85 4.21
N ASN A 164 18.50 -17.62 3.14
CA ASN A 164 18.86 -19.04 3.25
C ASN A 164 20.20 -19.24 4.00
N LEU A 165 21.21 -18.40 3.74
CA LEU A 165 22.48 -18.45 4.47
C LEU A 165 22.28 -18.12 5.96
N PHE A 166 21.43 -17.15 6.27
CA PHE A 166 21.09 -16.79 7.65
C PHE A 166 20.43 -17.95 8.40
N ILE A 167 19.44 -18.61 7.78
CA ILE A 167 18.78 -19.79 8.36
C ILE A 167 19.79 -20.93 8.57
N TYR A 168 20.63 -21.20 7.58
CA TYR A 168 21.64 -22.25 7.68
C TYR A 168 22.58 -22.02 8.87
N PHE A 169 23.06 -20.78 9.04
CA PHE A 169 23.92 -20.42 10.17
C PHE A 169 23.18 -20.55 11.51
N PHE A 170 21.92 -20.10 11.56
CA PHE A 170 21.08 -20.19 12.75
C PHE A 170 20.86 -21.65 13.18
N ILE A 171 20.55 -22.56 12.24
CA ILE A 171 20.33 -23.98 12.54
C ILE A 171 21.61 -24.63 13.07
N ILE A 172 22.77 -24.37 12.45
CA ILE A 172 24.06 -24.92 12.89
C ILE A 172 24.40 -24.46 14.30
N PHE A 173 24.24 -23.16 14.57
CA PHE A 173 24.54 -22.59 15.88
C PHE A 173 23.70 -23.24 16.99
N ASN A 174 22.40 -23.44 16.75
CA ASN A 174 21.51 -24.14 17.68
C ASN A 174 21.93 -25.61 17.90
N CYS A 175 22.36 -26.32 16.86
CA CYS A 175 22.87 -27.69 17.00
C CYS A 175 24.15 -27.75 17.84
N VAL A 176 25.09 -26.81 17.64
CA VAL A 176 26.34 -26.75 18.42
C VAL A 176 26.04 -26.51 19.90
N ILE A 177 25.13 -25.58 20.23
CA ILE A 177 24.71 -25.33 21.62
C ILE A 177 24.09 -26.59 22.23
N PHE A 178 23.26 -27.30 21.47
CA PHE A 178 22.62 -28.53 21.94
C PHE A 178 23.64 -29.63 22.25
N ILE A 179 24.61 -29.85 21.36
CA ILE A 179 25.71 -30.81 21.58
C ILE A 179 26.53 -30.40 22.82
N PHE A 180 26.82 -29.11 22.97
CA PHE A 180 27.55 -28.61 24.14
C PHE A 180 26.78 -28.84 25.45
N LYS A 181 25.46 -28.62 25.47
CA LYS A 181 24.60 -28.91 26.65
C LYS A 181 24.57 -30.40 26.99
N ILE A 182 24.51 -31.27 25.99
CA ILE A 182 24.59 -32.71 26.20
C ILE A 182 25.94 -33.08 26.82
N TRP A 183 27.03 -32.57 26.24
CA TRP A 183 28.38 -32.86 26.70
C TRP A 183 28.62 -32.39 28.14
N THR A 184 28.19 -31.17 28.49
CA THR A 184 28.31 -30.67 29.87
C THR A 184 27.46 -31.47 30.85
N GLY A 185 26.26 -31.93 30.45
CA GLY A 185 25.44 -32.82 31.26
C GLY A 185 26.07 -34.19 31.51
N TYR A 186 26.65 -34.81 30.47
CA TYR A 186 27.40 -36.07 30.64
C TYR A 186 28.63 -35.87 31.54
N PHE A 187 29.33 -34.75 31.39
CA PHE A 187 30.52 -34.45 32.18
C PHE A 187 30.19 -34.27 33.67
N THR A 188 29.11 -33.55 34.01
CA THR A 188 28.68 -33.39 35.41
C THR A 188 28.21 -34.71 36.03
N CYS A 189 27.48 -35.55 35.29
CA CYS A 189 27.09 -36.88 35.75
C CYS A 189 28.30 -37.79 36.00
N LEU A 190 29.29 -37.79 35.10
CA LEU A 190 30.52 -38.58 35.26
C LEU A 190 31.33 -38.10 36.46
N PHE A 191 31.50 -36.78 36.60
CA PHE A 191 32.22 -36.17 37.72
C PHE A 191 31.56 -36.50 39.07
N PHE A 192 30.23 -36.43 39.15
CA PHE A 192 29.49 -36.79 40.36
C PHE A 192 29.61 -38.29 40.70
N SER A 193 29.58 -39.16 39.68
CA SER A 193 29.76 -40.60 39.88
C SER A 193 31.15 -40.94 40.42
N LEU A 194 32.20 -40.30 39.89
CA LEU A 194 33.57 -40.45 40.39
C LEU A 194 33.74 -39.90 41.81
N PHE A 195 33.02 -38.84 42.17
CA PHE A 195 33.03 -38.29 43.52
C PHE A 195 32.37 -39.25 44.53
N LEU A 196 31.20 -39.80 44.19
CA LEU A 196 30.51 -40.79 45.04
C LEU A 196 31.31 -42.08 45.22
N GLU A 197 32.08 -42.50 44.21
CA GLU A 197 32.92 -43.68 44.31
C GLU A 197 34.11 -43.49 45.27
N LYS A 198 34.66 -42.27 45.39
CA LYS A 198 35.70 -41.97 46.39
C LYS A 198 35.24 -42.11 47.84
N ASP A 199 33.97 -41.84 48.13
CA ASP A 199 33.45 -41.93 49.50
C ASP A 199 33.20 -43.38 49.97
N LYS A 200 33.06 -44.35 49.05
CA LYS A 200 32.89 -45.77 49.39
C LYS A 200 34.14 -46.45 49.94
N TYR A 201 35.33 -45.90 49.72
CA TYR A 201 36.60 -46.50 50.15
C TYR A 201 37.20 -45.86 51.41
N LYS A 202 36.44 -45.07 52.17
CA LYS A 202 36.86 -44.66 53.52
C LYS A 202 36.84 -45.86 54.46
N ILE A 203 38.01 -46.44 54.64
CA ILE A 203 38.29 -47.49 55.64
C ILE A 203 37.97 -46.91 57.03
N PRO A 204 37.14 -47.59 57.85
CA PRO A 204 36.93 -47.17 59.22
C PRO A 204 38.25 -47.37 59.99
N PHE A 205 38.85 -46.26 60.41
CA PHE A 205 39.91 -46.23 61.43
C PHE A 205 39.30 -45.87 62.78
#